data_AF-A0A139NWJ8-F1
#
_entry.id   AF-A0A139NWJ8-F1
#
_cell.length_a   1.000
_cell.length_b   1.000
_cell.length_c   1.000
_cell.angle_alpha   90.00
_cell.angle_beta   90.00
_cell.angle_gamma   90.00
#
_symmetry.space_group_name_H-M   'P 1'
#
loop_
_entity.id
_entity.type
_entity.pdbx_description
1 polymer ?
#
loop_
_entity_poly.entity_id
_entity_poly.type
_entity_poly.pdbx_seq_one_letter_code
_entity_poly.pdbx_strand_id
1 'polypeptide(L)'
;MKKADEEAETVSRYRREAIVMSEKKISEKSLANLRKYNQESNQITRESLEISLMQLLEKKELKKITISELVERAGVSRAAFYRNYTSKEQILEEIFRNTVQGITDKLEEFNFKTEMYQIWLFFLRKPKKKPE
;
A
#
# COMPACT_ATOMS: atom_id res chain seq x y z
N MET A 1 -21.21 -31.50 53.68
CA MET A 1 -21.91 -30.30 53.17
C MET A 1 -20.93 -29.19 52.81
N LYS A 2 -20.17 -28.62 53.76
CA LYS A 2 -19.24 -27.49 53.51
C LYS A 2 -18.32 -27.61 52.28
N LYS A 3 -17.74 -28.79 52.02
CA LYS A 3 -16.79 -29.02 50.92
C LYS A 3 -17.43 -28.96 49.52
N ALA A 4 -18.68 -29.42 49.39
CA ALA A 4 -19.39 -29.40 48.11
C ALA A 4 -19.86 -27.98 47.77
N ASP A 5 -20.23 -27.18 48.77
CA ASP A 5 -20.62 -25.78 48.61
C ASP A 5 -19.42 -24.91 48.19
N GLU A 6 -18.24 -25.18 48.76
CA GLU A 6 -16.98 -24.48 48.45
C GLU A 6 -16.46 -24.78 47.03
N GLU A 7 -16.60 -26.03 46.59
CA GLU A 7 -16.29 -26.44 45.21
C GLU A 7 -17.25 -25.80 44.19
N ALA A 8 -18.55 -25.73 44.50
CA ALA A 8 -19.55 -25.09 43.64
C ALA A 8 -19.31 -23.57 43.52
N GLU A 9 -18.92 -22.91 44.62
CA GLU A 9 -18.60 -21.49 44.62
C GLU A 9 -17.33 -21.18 43.83
N THR A 10 -16.33 -22.05 43.94
CA THR A 10 -15.06 -21.97 43.19
C THR A 10 -15.31 -22.10 41.69
N VAL A 11 -16.07 -23.10 41.25
CA VAL A 11 -16.43 -23.30 39.83
C VAL A 11 -17.25 -22.13 39.29
N SER A 12 -18.18 -21.59 40.08
CA SER A 12 -18.96 -20.39 39.75
C SER A 12 -18.09 -19.14 39.60
N ARG A 13 -17.06 -18.98 40.44
CA ARG A 13 -16.10 -17.87 40.34
C ARG A 13 -15.25 -18.00 39.07
N TYR A 14 -14.67 -19.17 38.80
CA TYR A 14 -13.90 -19.42 37.57
C TYR A 14 -14.73 -19.18 36.31
N ARG A 15 -16.01 -19.59 36.30
CA ARG A 15 -16.90 -19.38 35.16
C ARG A 15 -17.17 -17.89 34.92
N ARG A 16 -17.36 -17.10 35.99
CA ARG A 16 -17.54 -15.64 35.90
C ARG A 16 -16.27 -14.95 35.41
N GLU A 17 -15.10 -15.33 35.92
CA GLU A 17 -13.82 -14.78 35.47
C GLU A 17 -13.54 -15.11 33.99
N ALA A 18 -13.82 -16.34 33.55
CA ALA A 18 -13.66 -16.74 32.15
C ALA A 18 -14.58 -15.93 31.21
N ILE A 19 -15.83 -15.67 31.62
CA ILE A 19 -16.77 -14.81 30.87
C ILE A 19 -16.22 -13.38 30.78
N VAL A 20 -15.82 -12.78 31.90
CA VAL A 20 -15.26 -11.42 31.94
C VAL A 20 -13.98 -11.29 31.10
N MET A 21 -13.13 -12.31 31.11
CA MET A 21 -11.91 -12.36 30.28
C MET A 21 -12.23 -12.48 28.79
N SER A 22 -13.29 -13.21 28.42
CA SER A 22 -13.78 -13.30 27.03
C SER A 22 -14.50 -12.04 26.55
N GLU A 23 -15.06 -11.25 27.48
CA GLU A 23 -15.83 -10.04 27.21
C GLU A 23 -14.99 -8.76 27.16
N LYS A 24 -13.66 -8.81 27.38
CA LYS A 24 -12.76 -7.67 27.17
C LYS A 24 -12.72 -7.29 25.69
N LYS A 25 -13.74 -6.57 25.24
CA LYS A 25 -13.82 -5.95 23.92
C LYS A 25 -12.70 -4.92 23.80
N ILE A 26 -11.87 -5.10 22.78
CA ILE A 26 -10.86 -4.11 22.39
C ILE A 26 -11.60 -2.79 22.15
N SER A 27 -11.12 -1.71 22.78
CA SER A 27 -11.67 -0.36 22.57
C SER A 27 -11.71 -0.03 21.08
N GLU A 28 -12.79 0.62 20.63
CA GLU A 28 -12.95 1.04 19.23
C GLU A 28 -11.75 1.83 18.72
N LYS A 29 -11.16 2.68 19.57
CA LYS A 29 -9.95 3.45 19.25
C LYS A 29 -8.74 2.54 18.97
N SER A 30 -8.58 1.46 19.72
CA SER A 30 -7.49 0.50 19.52
C SER A 30 -7.72 -0.34 18.26
N LEU A 31 -8.97 -0.71 17.95
CA LEU A 31 -9.33 -1.36 16.70
C LEU A 31 -9.06 -0.47 15.49
N ALA A 32 -9.40 0.82 15.58
CA ALA A 32 -9.13 1.79 14.52
C ALA A 32 -7.63 1.93 14.25
N ASN A 33 -6.83 2.05 15.31
CA ASN A 33 -5.37 2.10 15.19
C ASN A 33 -4.81 0.85 14.53
N LEU A 34 -5.23 -0.34 14.95
CA LEU A 34 -4.78 -1.61 14.38
C LEU A 34 -5.10 -1.71 12.87
N ARG A 35 -6.30 -1.29 12.47
CA ARG A 35 -6.70 -1.24 11.06
C ARG A 35 -5.79 -0.29 10.26
N LYS A 36 -5.50 0.88 10.80
CA LYS A 36 -4.60 1.86 10.19
C LYS A 36 -3.18 1.29 10.00
N TYR A 37 -2.60 0.71 11.05
CA TYR A 37 -1.28 0.08 10.97
C TYR A 37 -1.24 -1.06 9.94
N ASN A 38 -2.29 -1.89 9.87
CA ASN A 38 -2.37 -2.94 8.85
C ASN A 38 -2.46 -2.38 7.43
N GLN A 39 -3.21 -1.29 7.22
CA GLN A 39 -3.28 -0.62 5.93
C GLN A 39 -1.93 -0.03 5.53
N GLU A 40 -1.24 0.65 6.43
CA GLU A 40 0.10 1.21 6.21
C GLU A 40 1.12 0.10 5.91
N SER A 41 1.11 -0.99 6.68
CA SER A 41 2.00 -2.14 6.46
C SER A 41 1.74 -2.81 5.11
N ASN A 42 0.48 -2.94 4.69
CA ASN A 42 0.13 -3.45 3.37
C ASN A 42 0.62 -2.51 2.26
N GLN A 43 0.49 -1.19 2.44
CA GLN A 43 0.96 -0.20 1.48
C GLN A 43 2.48 -0.28 1.28
N ILE A 44 3.26 -0.32 2.37
CA ILE A 44 4.72 -0.46 2.33
C ILE A 44 5.13 -1.76 1.63
N THR A 45 4.41 -2.85 1.90
CA THR A 45 4.64 -4.15 1.24
C THR A 45 4.44 -4.05 -0.27
N ARG A 46 3.35 -3.39 -0.71
CA ARG A 46 3.05 -3.19 -2.13
C ARG A 46 4.13 -2.35 -2.82
N GLU A 47 4.48 -1.21 -2.24
CA GLU A 47 5.53 -0.33 -2.80
C GLU A 47 6.88 -1.05 -2.91
N SER A 48 7.25 -1.84 -1.89
CA SER A 48 8.49 -2.62 -1.90
C SER A 48 8.50 -3.67 -3.01
N LEU A 49 7.36 -4.32 -3.27
CA LEU A 49 7.18 -5.29 -4.35
C LEU A 49 7.23 -4.61 -5.74
N GLU A 50 6.55 -3.47 -5.90
CA GLU A 50 6.54 -2.70 -7.14
C GLU A 50 7.95 -2.23 -7.54
N ILE A 51 8.66 -1.58 -6.61
CA ILE A 51 10.03 -1.11 -6.83
C ILE A 51 10.96 -2.29 -7.18
N SER A 52 10.86 -3.38 -6.43
CA SER A 52 11.69 -4.57 -6.67
C SER A 52 11.41 -5.20 -8.03
N LEU A 53 10.14 -5.24 -8.46
CA LEU A 53 9.78 -5.76 -9.77
C LEU A 53 10.38 -4.88 -10.87
N MET A 54 10.27 -3.56 -10.77
CA MET A 54 10.86 -2.63 -11.75
C MET A 54 12.37 -2.81 -11.87
N GLN A 55 13.08 -2.92 -10.75
CA GLN A 55 14.53 -3.15 -10.73
C GLN A 55 14.95 -4.51 -11.30
N LEU A 56 14.10 -5.53 -11.20
CA LEU A 56 14.34 -6.83 -11.84
C LEU A 56 14.07 -6.78 -13.34
N LEU A 57 13.05 -6.02 -13.76
CA LEU A 57 12.71 -5.80 -15.16
C LEU A 57 13.79 -5.04 -15.94
N GLU A 58 14.56 -4.18 -15.27
CA GLU A 58 15.77 -3.57 -15.86
C GLU A 58 16.81 -4.61 -16.30
N LYS A 59 16.80 -5.80 -15.70
CA LYS A 59 17.84 -6.82 -15.90
C LYS A 59 17.38 -8.02 -16.73
N LYS A 60 16.07 -8.32 -16.71
CA LYS A 60 15.51 -9.48 -17.42
C LYS A 60 14.02 -9.36 -17.66
N GLU A 61 13.56 -10.11 -18.66
CA GLU A 61 12.15 -10.23 -19.00
C GLU A 61 11.30 -10.73 -17.82
N LEU A 62 10.06 -10.22 -17.72
CA LEU A 62 9.09 -10.58 -16.69
C LEU A 62 8.92 -12.10 -16.52
N LYS A 63 8.88 -12.85 -17.62
CA LYS A 63 8.70 -14.32 -17.61
C LYS A 63 9.82 -15.06 -16.88
N LYS A 64 11.02 -14.48 -16.83
CA LYS A 64 12.22 -15.05 -16.17
C LYS A 64 12.33 -14.64 -14.69
N ILE A 65 11.46 -13.75 -14.21
CA ILE A 65 11.42 -13.32 -12.81
C ILE A 65 10.54 -14.31 -12.03
N THR A 66 11.09 -14.89 -10.97
CA THR A 66 10.32 -15.77 -10.08
C THR A 66 9.73 -14.98 -8.91
N ILE A 67 8.64 -15.49 -8.32
CA ILE A 67 8.09 -14.88 -7.10
C ILE A 67 9.11 -14.93 -5.96
N SER A 68 9.88 -16.02 -5.85
CA SER A 68 10.93 -16.18 -4.84
C SER A 68 11.95 -15.05 -4.89
N GLU A 69 12.48 -14.78 -6.07
CA GLU A 69 13.47 -13.73 -6.30
C GLU A 69 12.87 -12.34 -6.06
N LEU A 70 11.64 -12.12 -6.51
CA LEU A 70 10.94 -10.86 -6.31
C LEU A 70 10.77 -10.56 -4.81
N VAL A 71 10.28 -11.52 -4.03
CA VAL A 71 10.04 -11.31 -2.59
C VAL A 71 11.33 -11.23 -1.79
N GLU A 72 12.37 -11.96 -2.20
CA GLU A 72 13.71 -11.85 -1.62
C GLU A 72 14.29 -10.45 -1.82
N ARG A 73 14.19 -9.91 -3.04
CA ARG A 73 14.61 -8.54 -3.34
C ARG A 73 13.80 -7.49 -2.57
N ALA A 74 12.49 -7.69 -2.47
CA ALA A 74 11.59 -6.78 -1.77
C ALA A 74 11.70 -6.85 -0.24
N GLY A 75 12.40 -7.85 0.30
CA GLY A 75 12.51 -8.05 1.75
C GLY A 75 11.18 -8.44 2.40
N VAL A 76 10.30 -9.14 1.68
CA VAL A 76 8.97 -9.55 2.17
C VAL A 76 8.79 -11.07 2.10
N SER A 77 7.81 -11.60 2.84
CA SER A 77 7.49 -13.03 2.76
C SER A 77 6.65 -13.35 1.51
N ARG A 78 6.72 -14.59 1.01
CA ARG A 78 5.81 -15.07 -0.05
C ARG A 78 4.34 -14.96 0.37
N ALA A 79 4.03 -15.18 1.65
CA ALA A 79 2.67 -14.98 2.16
C ALA A 79 2.23 -13.52 2.06
N ALA A 80 3.13 -12.56 2.32
CA ALA A 80 2.84 -11.14 2.14
C ALA A 80 2.59 -10.78 0.67
N PHE A 81 3.35 -11.38 -0.25
CA PHE A 81 3.08 -11.27 -1.68
C PHE A 81 1.66 -11.75 -2.01
N TYR A 82 1.31 -12.99 -1.67
CA TYR A 82 0.00 -13.57 -2.02
C TYR A 82 -1.19 -12.94 -1.30
N ARG A 83 -0.97 -12.21 -0.20
CA ARG A 83 -2.02 -11.38 0.43
C ARG A 83 -2.34 -10.13 -0.38
N ASN A 84 -1.38 -9.60 -1.13
CA ASN A 84 -1.53 -8.34 -1.88
C ASN A 84 -1.75 -8.57 -3.38
N TYR A 85 -1.13 -9.60 -3.97
CA TYR A 85 -1.16 -9.87 -5.40
C TYR A 85 -1.33 -11.35 -5.69
N THR A 86 -2.02 -11.64 -6.79
CA THR A 86 -2.19 -13.00 -7.30
C THR A 86 -1.02 -13.43 -8.19
N SER A 87 -0.36 -12.46 -8.83
CA SER A 87 0.73 -12.69 -9.79
C SER A 87 1.65 -11.47 -9.91
N LYS A 88 2.86 -11.65 -10.47
CA LYS A 88 3.79 -10.53 -10.77
C LYS A 88 3.30 -9.69 -11.95
N GLU A 89 2.49 -10.28 -12.81
CA GLU A 89 1.81 -9.61 -13.92
C GLU A 89 0.79 -8.58 -13.39
N GLN A 90 0.03 -8.92 -12.35
CA GLN A 90 -0.91 -8.00 -11.70
C GLN A 90 -0.20 -6.74 -11.16
N ILE A 91 0.98 -6.89 -10.57
CA ILE A 91 1.79 -5.76 -10.09
C ILE A 91 2.10 -4.81 -11.25
N LEU A 92 2.58 -5.35 -12.36
CA LEU A 92 2.93 -4.55 -13.54
C LEU A 92 1.70 -3.86 -14.16
N GLU A 93 0.56 -4.55 -14.22
CA GLU A 93 -0.70 -3.98 -14.68
C GLU A 93 -1.14 -2.80 -13.80
N GLU A 94 -1.01 -2.93 -12.48
CA GLU A 94 -1.34 -1.86 -11.54
C GLU A 94 -0.41 -0.66 -11.67
N ILE A 95 0.91 -0.88 -11.77
CA ILE A 95 1.89 0.19 -12.04
C ILE A 95 1.51 0.91 -13.34
N PHE A 96 1.24 0.17 -14.41
CA PHE A 96 0.89 0.76 -15.71
C PHE A 96 -0.39 1.57 -15.63
N ARG A 97 -1.45 1.02 -15.05
CA ARG A 97 -2.74 1.69 -14.87
C ARG A 97 -2.58 2.99 -14.06
N ASN A 98 -1.86 2.94 -12.94
CA ASN A 98 -1.64 4.10 -12.08
C ASN A 98 -0.80 5.17 -12.80
N THR A 99 0.19 4.75 -13.59
CA THR A 99 1.02 5.66 -14.39
C THR A 99 0.20 6.35 -15.48
N VAL A 100 -0.60 5.58 -16.24
CA VAL A 100 -1.47 6.12 -17.29
C VAL A 100 -2.50 7.08 -16.70
N GLN A 101 -3.16 6.72 -15.60
CA GLN A 101 -4.11 7.60 -14.94
C GLN A 101 -3.45 8.91 -14.50
N GLY A 102 -2.28 8.84 -13.86
CA GLY A 102 -1.56 10.05 -13.43
C GLY A 102 -1.06 10.93 -14.58
N ILE A 103 -0.85 10.36 -15.78
CA ILE A 103 -0.56 11.15 -16.99
C ILE A 103 -1.85 11.82 -17.49
N THR A 104 -2.95 11.06 -17.59
CA THR A 104 -4.24 11.57 -18.04
C THR A 104 -4.74 12.71 -17.15
N ASP A 105 -4.69 12.55 -15.82
CA ASP A 105 -5.13 13.57 -14.87
C ASP A 105 -4.35 14.89 -15.06
N LYS A 106 -3.03 14.80 -15.19
CA LYS A 106 -2.16 15.96 -15.46
C LYS A 106 -2.42 16.60 -16.82
N LEU A 107 -2.78 15.80 -17.82
CA LEU A 107 -3.09 16.30 -19.15
C LEU A 107 -4.44 17.04 -19.15
N GLU A 108 -5.42 16.59 -18.38
CA GLU A 108 -6.70 17.27 -18.21
C GLU A 108 -6.56 18.60 -17.45
N GLU A 109 -5.65 18.67 -16.47
CA GLU A 109 -5.29 19.91 -15.77
C GLU A 109 -4.53 20.90 -16.68
N PHE A 110 -3.95 20.44 -17.78
CA PHE A 110 -3.15 21.27 -18.69
C PHE A 110 -4.05 22.12 -19.61
N ASN A 111 -4.22 23.41 -19.28
CA ASN A 111 -4.93 24.35 -20.12
C ASN A 111 -4.05 24.92 -21.24
N PHE A 112 -4.10 24.28 -22.42
CA PHE A 112 -3.38 24.69 -23.63
C PHE A 112 -3.57 26.16 -24.04
N LYS A 113 -4.71 26.79 -23.74
CA LYS A 113 -4.97 28.19 -24.15
C LYS A 113 -4.20 29.20 -23.28
N THR A 114 -4.02 28.92 -22.00
CA THR A 114 -3.36 29.83 -21.07
C THR A 114 -1.84 29.70 -21.16
N GLU A 115 -1.33 28.47 -21.22
CA GLU A 115 0.12 28.17 -21.28
C GLU A 115 0.74 28.59 -22.62
N MET A 116 0.04 28.38 -23.74
CA MET A 116 0.57 28.75 -25.07
C MET A 116 0.71 30.27 -25.25
N TYR A 117 -0.15 31.06 -24.59
CA TYR A 117 -0.04 32.52 -24.59
C TYR A 117 1.19 33.00 -23.81
N GLN A 118 1.53 32.32 -22.70
CA GLN A 118 2.74 32.62 -21.93
C GLN A 118 4.02 32.30 -22.72
N ILE A 119 4.02 31.17 -23.44
CA ILE A 119 5.10 30.79 -24.35
C ILE A 119 5.27 31.85 -25.46
N TRP A 120 4.16 32.27 -26.08
CA TRP A 120 4.18 33.30 -27.14
C TRP A 120 4.66 34.67 -26.63
N LEU A 121 4.21 35.10 -25.44
CA LEU A 121 4.69 36.32 -24.78
C LEU A 121 6.19 36.24 -24.45
N PHE A 122 6.68 35.10 -23.97
CA PHE A 122 8.11 34.90 -23.70
C PHE A 122 8.96 35.06 -24.97
N PHE A 123 8.53 34.46 -26.08
CA PHE A 123 9.26 34.54 -27.35
C PHE A 123 9.20 35.93 -27.99
N LEU A 124 8.10 36.66 -27.86
CA LEU A 124 7.99 38.03 -28.38
C LEU A 124 8.71 39.07 -27.55
N ARG A 125 8.90 38.82 -26.25
CA ARG A 125 9.61 39.74 -25.34
C ARG A 125 11.13 39.62 -25.43
N LYS A 126 11.66 38.71 -26.26
CA LYS A 126 13.09 38.68 -26.59
C LYS A 126 13.36 39.82 -27.59
N PRO A 127 14.09 40.88 -27.21
CA PRO A 127 14.50 41.88 -28.19
C PRO A 127 15.37 41.19 -29.24
N LYS A 128 15.15 41.52 -30.52
CA LYS A 128 16.07 41.12 -31.60
C LYS A 128 17.45 41.68 -31.27
N LYS A 129 18.37 40.87 -30.73
CA LYS A 129 19.79 41.22 -30.70
C LYS A 129 20.21 41.38 -32.16
N LYS A 130 20.62 42.60 -32.53
CA LYS A 130 21.20 42.87 -33.84
C LYS A 130 22.45 41.97 -34.00
N PRO A 131 22.59 41.25 -35.12
CA PRO A 131 23.86 40.61 -35.44
C PRO A 131 24.92 41.70 -35.68
N GLU A 132 26.10 41.54 -35.07
CA GLU A 132 27.30 42.35 -35.29
C GLU A 132 27.84 42.20 -36.72
#